data_AF-A0A2G6JJX1-F1
#
_entry.id   AF-A0A2G6JJX1-F1
#
_cell.length_a   1.000
_cell.length_b   1.000
_cell.length_c   1.000
_cell.angle_alpha   90.00
_cell.angle_beta   90.00
_cell.angle_gamma   90.00
#
_symmetry.space_group_name_H-M   'P 1'
#
loop_
_entity.id
_entity.type
_entity.pdbx_description
1 polymer ?
#
loop_
_entity_poly.entity_id
_entity_poly.type
_entity_poly.pdbx_seq_one_letter_code
_entity_poly.pdbx_strand_id
1 'polypeptide(L)'
;MQARYATLLLLSALLLVGCVSESTKVSPVRPIAVEELGRWRVERSGSLVGVLKKLRLQDRAKPDPFYLVEHASGQQAGMIDHLGRAYRTDPFSGERVLVGMGSMQEDLRLLLELSELPEILPWNKNKD
;
A
#
# COMPACT_ATOMS: atom_id res chain seq x y z
N MET A 1 26.76 10.99 -59.47
CA MET A 1 26.01 11.60 -58.35
C MET A 1 25.28 10.58 -57.45
N GLN A 2 25.44 9.26 -57.63
CA GLN A 2 24.70 8.24 -56.86
C GLN A 2 25.42 7.69 -55.61
N ALA A 3 26.73 7.90 -55.48
CA ALA A 3 27.54 7.31 -54.39
C ALA A 3 27.37 7.97 -53.00
N ARG A 4 26.72 9.14 -52.90
CA ARG A 4 26.56 9.87 -51.62
C ARG A 4 25.36 9.40 -50.79
N TYR A 5 24.36 8.79 -51.42
CA TYR A 5 23.15 8.32 -50.72
C TYR A 5 23.36 6.99 -49.99
N ALA A 6 24.30 6.16 -50.47
CA ALA A 6 24.62 4.87 -49.86
C ALA A 6 25.26 5.02 -48.47
N THR A 7 26.08 6.04 -48.26
CA THR A 7 26.77 6.27 -46.98
C THR A 7 25.84 6.78 -45.89
N LEU A 8 24.81 7.56 -46.25
CA LEU A 8 23.80 8.07 -45.33
C LEU A 8 22.87 6.95 -44.81
N LEU A 9 22.52 6.00 -45.67
CA LEU A 9 21.70 4.84 -45.29
C LEU A 9 22.41 3.89 -44.31
N LEU A 10 23.73 3.72 -44.47
CA LEU A 10 24.51 2.85 -43.57
C LEU A 10 24.64 3.44 -42.16
N LEU A 11 24.75 4.77 -42.05
CA LEU A 11 24.89 5.45 -40.75
C LEU A 11 23.59 5.42 -39.93
N SER A 12 22.43 5.52 -40.59
CA SER A 12 21.13 5.38 -39.91
C SER A 12 20.86 3.97 -39.38
N ALA A 13 21.40 2.93 -40.05
CA ALA A 13 21.23 1.54 -39.60
C ALA A 13 22.02 1.24 -38.31
N LEU A 14 23.16 1.90 -38.07
CA LEU A 14 23.93 1.70 -36.84
C LEU A 14 23.27 2.27 -35.57
N LEU A 15 22.41 3.29 -35.70
CA LEU A 15 21.75 3.92 -34.54
C LEU A 15 20.61 3.06 -33.96
N LEU A 16 20.16 2.01 -34.66
CA LEU A 16 19.07 1.14 -34.22
C LEU A 16 19.53 -0.09 -33.41
N VAL A 17 20.84 -0.33 -33.30
CA VAL A 17 21.40 -1.52 -32.61
C VAL A 17 21.58 -1.28 -31.09
N GLY A 18 21.28 -0.07 -30.59
CA GLY A 18 21.54 0.31 -29.19
C GLY A 18 20.50 -0.09 -28.14
N CYS A 19 19.43 -0.80 -28.50
CA CYS A 19 18.40 -1.18 -27.53
C CYS A 19 18.84 -2.41 -26.71
N VAL A 20 19.70 -2.18 -25.72
CA VAL A 20 20.07 -3.20 -24.73
C VAL A 20 18.89 -3.35 -23.76
N SER A 21 18.12 -4.44 -23.94
CA SER A 21 17.04 -4.79 -23.02
C SER A 21 17.63 -5.46 -21.78
N GLU A 22 17.80 -4.71 -20.70
CA GLU A 22 18.19 -5.27 -19.41
C GLU A 22 16.96 -5.88 -18.73
N SER A 23 16.89 -7.22 -18.70
CA SER A 23 15.80 -7.94 -18.05
C SER A 23 16.11 -8.11 -16.56
N THR A 24 15.44 -7.37 -15.69
CA THR A 24 15.49 -7.62 -14.24
C THR A 24 14.79 -8.93 -13.89
N LYS A 25 15.54 -9.90 -13.35
CA LYS A 25 14.96 -11.11 -12.76
C LYS A 25 14.28 -10.74 -11.44
N VAL A 26 12.97 -10.68 -11.43
CA VAL A 26 12.18 -10.56 -10.19
C VAL A 26 12.03 -11.96 -9.61
N SER A 27 12.62 -12.21 -8.44
CA SER A 27 12.38 -13.46 -7.71
C SER A 27 10.87 -13.60 -7.44
N PRO A 28 10.27 -14.78 -7.69
CA PRO A 28 8.84 -14.97 -7.44
C PRO A 28 8.55 -14.85 -5.94
N VAL A 29 7.92 -13.74 -5.56
CA VAL A 29 7.38 -13.56 -4.20
C VAL A 29 6.14 -14.42 -4.10
N ARG A 30 6.19 -15.49 -3.29
CA ARG A 30 4.99 -16.28 -3.01
C ARG A 30 4.05 -15.46 -2.12
N PRO A 31 2.75 -15.36 -2.46
CA PRO A 31 1.78 -14.71 -1.59
C PRO A 31 1.73 -15.41 -0.22
N ILE A 32 1.77 -14.62 0.86
CA ILE A 32 1.61 -15.13 2.22
C ILE A 32 0.12 -15.07 2.56
N ALA A 33 -0.45 -16.17 3.04
CA ALA A 33 -1.85 -16.19 3.48
C ALA A 33 -2.06 -15.26 4.68
N VAL A 34 -3.14 -14.48 4.62
CA VAL A 34 -3.55 -13.52 5.65
C VAL A 34 -4.89 -13.96 6.23
N GLU A 35 -4.98 -14.02 7.55
CA GLU A 35 -6.19 -14.31 8.29
C GLU A 35 -6.76 -13.02 8.88
N GLU A 36 -8.04 -12.76 8.66
CA GLU A 36 -8.77 -11.65 9.28
C GLU A 36 -9.33 -12.09 10.64
N LEU A 37 -8.83 -11.48 11.72
CA LEU A 37 -9.23 -11.76 13.10
C LEU A 37 -10.37 -10.86 13.58
N GLY A 38 -10.59 -9.72 12.92
CA GLY A 38 -11.64 -8.79 13.30
C GLY A 38 -11.75 -7.62 12.33
N ARG A 39 -12.92 -7.00 12.32
CA ARG A 39 -13.26 -5.88 11.44
C ARG A 39 -14.15 -4.89 12.17
N TRP A 40 -13.89 -3.60 11.96
CA TRP A 40 -14.63 -2.49 12.55
C TRP A 40 -14.87 -1.39 11.52
N ARG A 41 -15.98 -0.68 11.68
CA ARG A 41 -16.27 0.56 10.94
C ARG A 41 -15.60 1.71 11.67
N VAL A 42 -15.00 2.61 10.91
CA VAL A 42 -14.45 3.86 11.43
C VAL A 42 -15.35 4.98 10.92
N GLU A 43 -16.08 5.62 11.83
CA GLU A 43 -17.07 6.65 11.50
C GLU A 43 -16.66 8.02 12.05
N ARG A 44 -17.04 9.07 11.33
CA ARG A 44 -16.92 10.46 11.78
C ARG A 44 -18.27 11.14 11.60
N SER A 45 -18.86 11.61 12.69
CA SER A 45 -20.16 12.30 12.67
C SER A 45 -21.25 11.45 11.97
N GLY A 46 -21.25 10.14 12.22
CA GLY A 46 -22.18 9.17 11.61
C GLY A 46 -21.92 8.81 10.15
N SER A 47 -20.84 9.32 9.54
CA SER A 47 -20.42 8.94 8.18
C SER A 47 -19.26 7.95 8.22
N LEU A 48 -19.32 6.88 7.42
CA LEU A 48 -18.22 5.93 7.25
C LEU A 48 -17.03 6.63 6.58
N VAL A 49 -15.90 6.71 7.26
CA VAL A 49 -14.65 7.30 6.73
C VAL A 49 -13.60 6.24 6.44
N GLY A 50 -13.69 5.07 7.09
CA GLY A 50 -12.74 3.99 6.87
C GLY A 50 -13.14 2.67 7.50
N VAL A 51 -12.27 1.68 7.32
CA VAL A 51 -12.39 0.34 7.88
C VAL A 51 -11.10 -0.01 8.60
N LEU A 52 -11.24 -0.57 9.81
CA LEU A 52 -10.14 -1.12 10.59
C LEU A 52 -10.24 -2.64 10.54
N LYS A 53 -9.17 -3.32 10.13
CA LYS A 53 -9.10 -4.80 10.09
C LYS A 53 -7.94 -5.26 10.96
N LYS A 54 -8.18 -6.23 11.85
CA LYS A 54 -7.10 -6.92 12.59
C LYS A 54 -6.71 -8.16 11.81
N LEU A 55 -5.44 -8.25 11.42
CA LEU A 55 -4.92 -9.28 10.52
C LEU A 55 -3.78 -10.05 11.18
N ARG A 56 -3.57 -11.29 10.74
CA ARG A 56 -2.44 -12.16 11.11
C ARG A 56 -1.90 -12.86 9.86
N LEU A 57 -0.58 -12.88 9.69
CA LEU A 57 0.07 -13.66 8.63
C LEU A 57 0.17 -15.13 9.05
N GLN A 58 -0.11 -16.11 8.20
CA GLN A 58 -0.07 -17.53 8.63
C GLN A 58 1.35 -18.14 8.65
N ASP A 59 2.28 -17.62 7.85
CA ASP A 59 3.57 -18.28 7.57
C ASP A 59 4.78 -17.60 8.23
N ARG A 60 4.59 -16.96 9.40
CA ARG A 60 5.73 -16.49 10.22
C ARG A 60 5.79 -17.31 11.49
N ALA A 61 6.99 -17.69 11.90
CA ALA A 61 7.23 -18.47 13.12
C ALA A 61 6.52 -17.90 14.37
N LYS A 62 6.30 -16.57 14.41
CA LYS A 62 5.37 -15.87 15.30
C LYS A 62 4.79 -14.65 14.57
N PRO A 63 3.58 -14.71 14.02
CA PRO A 63 2.98 -13.57 13.35
C PRO A 63 2.19 -12.76 14.37
N ASP A 64 2.82 -11.74 14.94
CA ASP A 64 2.09 -10.81 15.78
C ASP A 64 0.97 -10.14 14.96
N PRO A 65 -0.25 -10.07 15.50
CA PRO A 65 -1.35 -9.45 14.80
C PRO A 65 -1.07 -7.96 14.61
N PHE A 66 -1.51 -7.43 13.48
CA PHE A 66 -1.43 -6.01 13.18
C PHE A 66 -2.78 -5.52 12.70
N TYR A 67 -2.94 -4.20 12.65
CA TYR A 67 -4.14 -3.57 12.13
C TYR A 67 -3.86 -2.97 10.76
N LEU A 68 -4.72 -3.25 9.80
CA LEU A 68 -4.76 -2.58 8.50
C LEU A 68 -5.87 -1.53 8.53
N VAL A 69 -5.57 -0.33 8.03
CA VAL A 69 -6.52 0.78 7.96
C VAL A 69 -6.77 1.10 6.49
N GLU A 70 -8.04 1.13 6.11
CA GLU A 70 -8.50 1.44 4.75
C GLU A 70 -9.43 2.66 4.79
N HIS A 71 -9.37 3.50 3.75
CA HIS A 71 -10.41 4.49 3.49
C HIS A 71 -11.74 3.79 3.16
N ALA A 72 -12.85 4.52 3.26
CA ALA A 72 -14.17 4.01 2.86
C ALA A 72 -14.22 3.54 1.39
N SER A 73 -13.32 4.03 0.53
CA SER A 73 -13.14 3.58 -0.86
C SER A 73 -12.46 2.22 -1.01
N GLY A 74 -11.95 1.64 0.07
CA GLY A 74 -11.16 0.40 0.07
C GLY A 74 -9.66 0.60 -0.18
N GLN A 75 -9.21 1.84 -0.40
CA GLN A 75 -7.78 2.15 -0.52
C GLN A 75 -7.08 2.01 0.83
N GLN A 76 -5.91 1.37 0.88
CA GLN A 76 -5.10 1.30 2.09
C GLN A 76 -4.59 2.69 2.50
N ALA A 77 -4.94 3.11 3.72
CA ALA A 77 -4.45 4.34 4.35
C ALA A 77 -3.13 4.10 5.09
N GLY A 78 -2.99 2.92 5.72
CA GLY A 78 -1.77 2.50 6.39
C GLY A 78 -1.99 1.30 7.31
N MET A 79 -1.10 1.13 8.29
CA MET A 79 -1.19 0.04 9.25
C MET A 79 -0.71 0.45 10.63
N ILE A 80 -1.18 -0.25 11.66
CA ILE A 80 -0.69 -0.14 13.04
C ILE A 80 -0.14 -1.49 13.44
N ASP A 81 1.12 -1.55 13.84
CA ASP A 81 1.75 -2.81 14.21
C ASP A 81 1.36 -3.29 15.61
N HIS A 82 1.90 -4.44 16.03
CA HIS A 82 1.63 -5.03 17.34
C HIS A 82 2.15 -4.20 18.52
N LEU A 83 3.02 -3.22 18.28
CA LEU A 83 3.54 -2.29 19.30
C LEU A 83 2.74 -0.98 19.34
N GLY A 84 1.66 -0.86 18.55
CA GLY A 84 0.87 0.37 18.48
C GLY A 84 1.54 1.48 17.67
N ARG A 85 2.44 1.14 16.74
CA ARG A 85 3.10 2.12 15.86
C ARG A 85 2.34 2.23 14.55
N ALA A 86 1.86 3.42 14.22
CA ALA A 86 1.15 3.72 13.00
C ALA A 86 2.11 4.09 11.87
N TYR A 87 1.99 3.39 10.74
CA TYR A 87 2.80 3.57 9.55
C TYR A 87 1.94 3.86 8.33
N ARG A 88 2.43 4.75 7.48
CA ARG A 88 1.92 4.99 6.12
C ARG A 88 2.99 4.64 5.10
N THR A 89 2.58 4.13 3.94
CA THR A 89 3.50 3.89 2.83
C THR A 89 3.67 5.19 2.05
N ASP A 90 4.93 5.63 1.89
CA ASP A 90 5.25 6.72 0.98
C ASP A 90 4.97 6.28 -0.47
N PRO A 91 4.19 7.03 -1.25
CA PRO A 91 3.76 6.60 -2.57
C PRO A 91 4.88 6.59 -3.61
N PHE A 92 5.99 7.30 -3.37
CA PHE A 92 7.09 7.43 -4.33
C PHE A 92 8.23 6.46 -4.04
N SER A 93 8.58 6.27 -2.76
CA SER A 93 9.64 5.34 -2.36
C SER A 93 9.13 3.93 -2.02
N GLY A 94 7.84 3.80 -1.68
CA GLY A 94 7.28 2.56 -1.15
C GLY A 94 7.72 2.25 0.29
N GLU A 95 8.50 3.13 0.93
CA GLU A 95 8.96 2.97 2.29
C GLU A 95 7.85 3.23 3.30
N ARG A 96 7.95 2.61 4.49
CA ARG A 96 7.03 2.87 5.60
C ARG A 96 7.53 4.06 6.42
N VAL A 97 6.71 5.09 6.54
CA VAL A 97 6.95 6.26 7.37
C VAL A 97 6.13 6.14 8.65
N LEU A 98 6.79 6.27 9.81
CA LEU A 98 6.12 6.33 11.11
C LEU A 98 5.35 7.65 11.21
N VAL A 99 4.03 7.57 11.42
CA VAL A 99 3.16 8.76 11.51
C VAL A 99 2.60 8.99 12.91
N GLY A 100 2.52 7.94 13.74
CA GLY A 100 1.90 8.01 15.06
C GLY A 100 2.30 6.82 15.95
N MET A 101 2.12 7.02 17.25
CA MET A 101 2.30 6.02 18.31
C MET A 101 1.32 6.32 19.46
N GLY A 102 0.12 6.78 19.13
CA GLY A 102 -0.86 7.27 20.09
C GLY A 102 -1.86 6.20 20.51
N SER A 103 -3.02 6.65 20.99
CA SER A 103 -4.20 5.80 21.07
C SER A 103 -4.69 5.38 19.68
N MET A 104 -5.43 4.29 19.60
CA MET A 104 -6.02 3.81 18.35
C MET A 104 -6.82 4.90 17.60
N GLN A 105 -7.55 5.76 18.33
CA GLN A 105 -8.32 6.84 17.70
C GLN A 105 -7.42 7.95 17.14
N GLU A 106 -6.34 8.30 17.83
CA GLU A 106 -5.36 9.29 17.34
C GLU A 106 -4.63 8.78 16.11
N ASP A 107 -4.19 7.52 16.13
CA ASP A 107 -3.53 6.90 14.99
C ASP A 107 -4.47 6.78 13.79
N LEU A 108 -5.74 6.42 14.00
CA LEU A 108 -6.76 6.42 12.94
C LEU A 108 -7.00 7.81 12.38
N ARG A 109 -7.04 8.84 13.23
CA ARG A 109 -7.17 10.23 12.80
C ARG A 109 -6.00 10.63 11.90
N LEU A 110 -4.78 10.26 12.26
CA LEU A 110 -3.57 10.55 11.47
C LEU A 110 -3.55 9.79 10.14
N LEU A 111 -3.85 8.49 10.17
CA LEU A 111 -3.83 7.63 8.98
C LEU A 111 -4.93 7.98 7.97
N LEU A 112 -6.12 8.33 8.45
CA LEU A 112 -7.26 8.72 7.60
C LEU A 112 -7.31 10.24 7.33
N GLU A 113 -6.30 10.99 7.76
CA GLU A 113 -6.16 12.44 7.56
C GLU A 113 -7.39 13.24 8.03
N LEU A 114 -7.93 12.86 9.19
CA LEU A 114 -9.13 13.46 9.77
C LEU A 114 -8.76 14.68 10.66
N SER A 115 -9.64 15.67 10.67
CA SER A 115 -9.54 16.83 11.56
C SER A 115 -9.89 16.53 13.01
N GLU A 116 -10.70 15.50 13.26
CA GLU A 116 -11.25 15.13 14.56
C GLU A 116 -11.07 13.63 14.82
N LEU A 117 -11.19 13.21 16.09
CA LEU A 117 -11.09 11.79 16.45
C LEU A 117 -12.31 11.02 15.91
N PRO A 118 -12.08 9.89 15.21
CA PRO A 118 -13.18 9.05 14.75
C PRO A 118 -13.72 8.12 15.86
N GLU A 119 -14.90 7.59 15.62
CA GLU A 119 -15.51 6.51 16.39
C GLU A 119 -15.20 5.15 15.76
N ILE A 120 -14.97 4.14 16.59
CA ILE A 120 -14.72 2.76 16.16
C ILE A 120 -15.92 1.92 16.54
N LEU A 121 -16.66 1.44 15.55
CA LEU A 121 -17.91 0.71 15.75
C LEU A 121 -17.77 -0.75 15.29
N PRO A 122 -18.45 -1.71 15.95
CA PRO A 122 -18.48 -3.09 15.48
C PRO A 122 -18.98 -3.20 14.04
N TRP A 123 -18.41 -4.11 13.26
CA TRP A 123 -18.91 -4.40 11.92
C TRP A 123 -20.31 -5.03 11.98
N ASN A 124 -21.29 -4.44 11.30
CA ASN A 124 -22.63 -4.99 11.16
C ASN A 124 -22.90 -5.31 9.69
N LYS A 125 -23.02 -6.60 9.36
CA LYS A 125 -23.23 -7.09 7.98
C LYS A 125 -24.57 -6.66 7.36
N ASN A 126 -25.51 -6.15 8.14
CA ASN A 126 -26.85 -5.77 7.66
C ASN A 126 -26.96 -4.30 7.21
N LYS A 127 -25.85 -3.55 7.21
CA LYS A 127 -25.82 -2.11 6.88
C LYS A 127 -25.04 -1.77 5.59
N ASP A 128 -24.61 -2.79 4.84
CA ASP A 128 -23.94 -2.67 3.55
C ASP A 128 -24.88 -3.15 2.43
#